data_AF-A0A381YIA9-F1
#
_entry.id   AF-A0A381YIA9-F1
#
_cell.length_a   1.000
_cell.length_b   1.000
_cell.length_c   1.000
_cell.angle_alpha   90.00
_cell.angle_beta   90.00
_cell.angle_gamma   90.00
#
_symmetry.space_group_name_H-M   'P 1'
#
loop_
_entity.id
_entity.type
_entity.pdbx_description
1 polymer ?
#
loop_
_entity_poly.entity_id
_entity_poly.type
_entity_poly.pdbx_seq_one_letter_code
_entity_poly.pdbx_strand_id
1 'polypeptide(L)'
;MTTANSQLLERIQALEDEVNLLKTEIRQVLIDMRDTWLKRSDVLSVGPVNMPVPVTSPADVSPQPVRPITDMSEGQARPAQIPQPVARYSSLETGLDMSIDSSNKGIVNDLLEWMGDAKEKGLTAARLFPILEAYETSGMMSPLMAKFILKSMSMLDEIQTGEDVPAMSPSSYSESISDLHKLVCISIDSS
;
A
#
# COMPACT_ATOMS: atom_id res chain seq x y z
N MET A 1 25.15 36.23 40.96
CA MET A 1 24.83 34.90 40.35
C MET A 1 23.41 34.41 40.63
N THR A 2 22.64 35.05 41.52
CA THR A 2 21.26 34.64 41.86
C THR A 2 20.20 35.08 40.83
N THR A 3 20.38 36.25 40.20
CA THR A 3 19.40 36.84 39.25
C THR A 3 19.27 36.07 37.92
N ALA A 4 20.36 35.47 37.42
CA ALA A 4 20.29 34.67 36.20
C ALA A 4 19.52 33.36 36.42
N ASN A 5 19.61 32.79 37.63
CA ASN A 5 18.87 31.58 38.00
C ASN A 5 17.37 31.86 38.16
N SER A 6 16.98 33.03 38.69
CA SER A 6 15.56 33.41 38.78
C SER A 6 14.94 33.63 37.40
N GLN A 7 15.65 34.31 36.49
CA GLN A 7 15.20 34.49 35.10
C GLN A 7 15.05 33.16 34.35
N LEU A 8 15.94 32.20 34.62
CA LEU A 8 15.85 30.86 34.03
C LEU A 8 14.61 30.12 34.53
N LEU A 9 14.31 30.19 35.83
CA LEU A 9 13.12 29.57 36.42
C LEU A 9 11.83 30.19 35.89
N GLU A 10 11.76 31.52 35.77
CA GLU A 10 10.62 32.21 35.16
C GLU A 10 10.40 31.76 33.71
N ARG A 11 11.48 31.60 32.94
CA ARG A 11 11.41 31.14 31.55
C ARG A 11 10.96 29.69 31.45
N ILE A 12 11.40 28.83 32.36
CA ILE A 12 10.94 27.43 32.42
C ILE A 12 9.44 27.39 32.73
N GLN A 13 8.99 28.16 33.74
CA GLN A 13 7.57 28.24 34.08
C GLN A 13 6.71 28.74 32.91
N ALA A 14 7.15 29.79 32.22
CA ALA A 14 6.43 30.31 31.05
C ALA A 14 6.32 29.25 29.93
N LEU A 15 7.39 28.49 29.69
CA LEU A 15 7.38 27.40 28.70
C LEU A 15 6.46 26.24 29.13
N GLU A 16 6.41 25.91 30.42
CA GLU A 16 5.49 24.90 30.95
C GLU A 16 4.03 25.33 30.79
N ASP A 17 3.72 26.61 31.01
CA ASP A 17 2.39 27.17 30.81
C ASP A 17 1.99 27.18 29.32
N GLU A 18 2.91 27.57 28.42
CA GLU A 18 2.70 27.50 26.96
C GLU A 18 2.44 26.06 26.49
N VAL A 19 3.20 25.08 26.99
CA VAL A 19 3.00 23.66 26.68
C VAL A 19 1.64 23.17 27.18
N ASN A 20 1.24 23.58 28.38
CA ASN A 20 -0.08 23.21 28.92
C ASN A 20 -1.21 23.82 28.09
N LEU A 21 -1.09 25.09 27.67
CA LEU A 21 -2.05 25.74 26.78
C LEU A 21 -2.14 24.99 25.45
N LEU A 22 -1.01 24.72 24.80
CA LEU A 22 -0.97 24.00 23.53
C LEU A 22 -1.60 22.60 23.65
N LYS A 23 -1.36 21.91 24.76
CA LYS A 23 -1.97 20.60 25.05
C LYS A 23 -3.49 20.68 25.21
N THR A 24 -4.02 21.80 25.70
CA THR A 24 -5.48 22.02 25.75
C THR A 24 -6.05 22.36 24.38
N GLU A 25 -5.37 23.20 23.59
CA GLU A 25 -5.79 23.55 22.23
C GLU A 25 -5.82 22.32 21.30
N ILE A 26 -4.75 21.52 21.31
CA ILE A 26 -4.69 20.28 20.52
C ILE A 26 -5.84 19.35 20.90
N ARG A 27 -6.12 19.20 22.20
CA ARG A 27 -7.26 18.37 22.65
C ARG A 27 -8.59 18.91 22.16
N GLN A 28 -8.79 20.22 22.20
CA GLN A 28 -10.02 20.83 21.69
C GLN A 28 -10.16 20.62 20.17
N VAL A 29 -9.09 20.84 19.39
CA VAL A 29 -9.11 20.61 17.94
C VAL A 29 -9.43 19.16 17.62
N LEU A 30 -8.86 18.19 18.34
CA LEU A 30 -9.17 16.77 18.14
C LEU A 30 -10.63 16.44 18.48
N ILE A 31 -11.19 17.05 19.54
CA ILE A 31 -12.61 16.94 19.89
C ILE A 31 -13.47 17.52 18.77
N ASP A 32 -13.14 18.71 18.26
CA ASP A 32 -13.90 19.39 17.22
C ASP A 32 -13.86 18.60 15.89
N MET A 33 -12.70 18.05 15.53
CA MET A 33 -12.54 17.18 14.37
C MET A 33 -13.37 15.90 14.50
N ARG A 34 -13.31 15.26 15.67
CA ARG A 34 -14.13 14.09 16.00
C ARG A 34 -15.62 14.42 15.87
N ASP A 35 -16.08 15.50 16.48
CA ASP A 35 -17.49 15.90 16.46
C ASP A 35 -17.97 16.28 15.05
N THR A 36 -17.09 16.90 14.25
CA THR A 36 -17.34 17.17 12.83
C THR A 36 -17.45 15.88 12.03
N TRP A 37 -16.61 14.88 12.31
CA TRP A 37 -16.63 13.59 11.65
C TRP A 37 -17.85 12.76 12.03
N LEU A 38 -18.20 12.68 13.33
CA LEU A 38 -19.44 12.04 13.79
C LEU A 38 -20.67 12.69 13.16
N LYS A 39 -20.75 14.03 13.13
CA LYS A 39 -21.85 14.74 12.45
C LYS A 39 -21.92 14.43 10.96
N ARG A 40 -20.79 14.27 10.26
CA ARG A 40 -20.79 13.89 8.83
C ARG A 40 -21.17 12.43 8.62
N SER A 41 -20.77 11.53 9.51
CA SER A 41 -21.15 10.11 9.47
C SER A 41 -22.66 9.91 9.64
N ASP A 42 -23.29 10.70 10.52
CA ASP A 42 -24.73 10.61 10.80
C ASP A 42 -25.62 11.04 9.61
N VAL A 43 -25.11 11.89 8.70
CA VAL A 43 -25.84 12.30 7.49
C VAL A 43 -25.93 11.16 6.45
N LEU A 44 -25.08 10.14 6.54
CA LEU A 44 -25.12 8.96 5.66
C LEU A 44 -25.91 7.78 6.26
N SER A 45 -26.34 7.87 7.52
CA SER A 45 -27.00 6.78 8.24
C SER A 45 -28.54 6.78 8.16
N VAL A 46 -29.14 7.64 7.33
CA VAL A 46 -30.57 7.57 7.00
C VAL A 46 -30.80 6.48 5.94
N GLY A 47 -30.97 5.24 6.39
CA GLY A 47 -31.78 4.24 5.66
C GLY A 47 -33.17 4.11 6.30
N PRO A 48 -34.16 3.41 5.70
CA PRO A 48 -34.29 2.90 4.33
C PRO A 48 -35.56 3.45 3.63
N VAL A 49 -35.59 3.55 2.29
CA VAL A 49 -36.85 3.65 1.54
C VAL A 49 -36.91 2.55 0.47
N ASN A 50 -37.81 1.62 0.77
CA ASN A 50 -38.32 0.49 0.02
C ASN A 50 -39.02 0.93 -1.28
N MET A 51 -38.76 0.28 -2.44
CA MET A 51 -39.69 0.11 -3.57
C MET A 51 -39.11 -0.83 -4.67
N PRO A 52 -39.94 -1.45 -5.54
CA PRO A 52 -39.91 -2.90 -5.76
C PRO A 52 -39.51 -3.36 -7.18
N VAL A 53 -39.18 -4.65 -7.27
CA VAL A 53 -38.95 -5.45 -8.48
C VAL A 53 -40.23 -5.57 -9.33
N PRO A 54 -40.14 -5.62 -10.67
CA PRO A 54 -41.14 -6.32 -11.48
C PRO A 54 -40.54 -7.52 -12.24
N VAL A 55 -41.19 -8.66 -12.03
CA VAL A 55 -41.09 -9.91 -12.81
C VAL A 55 -42.05 -9.81 -14.00
N THR A 56 -41.62 -10.21 -15.20
CA THR A 56 -42.52 -10.68 -16.28
C THR A 56 -41.81 -11.72 -17.19
N SER A 57 -42.28 -12.97 -17.15
CA SER A 57 -42.20 -14.03 -18.20
C SER A 57 -43.52 -14.02 -19.01
N PRO A 58 -43.77 -14.77 -20.14
CA PRO A 58 -43.22 -16.09 -20.56
C PRO A 58 -43.03 -16.39 -22.10
N ALA A 59 -42.42 -17.56 -22.38
CA ALA A 59 -42.52 -18.56 -23.51
C ALA A 59 -42.83 -18.16 -24.99
N ASP A 60 -42.09 -18.73 -25.98
CA ASP A 60 -42.50 -19.89 -26.83
C ASP A 60 -41.66 -20.12 -28.15
N VAL A 61 -41.55 -21.40 -28.57
CA VAL A 61 -41.20 -22.11 -29.85
C VAL A 61 -39.85 -22.02 -30.64
N SER A 62 -39.29 -23.22 -30.89
CA SER A 62 -38.27 -23.71 -31.88
C SER A 62 -38.86 -23.83 -33.32
N PRO A 63 -38.21 -24.30 -34.45
CA PRO A 63 -37.02 -25.18 -34.61
C PRO A 63 -36.03 -24.95 -35.81
N GLN A 64 -34.93 -25.73 -35.81
CA GLN A 64 -33.85 -25.99 -36.81
C GLN A 64 -34.34 -26.68 -38.13
N PRO A 65 -33.53 -27.05 -39.18
CA PRO A 65 -32.08 -27.45 -39.28
C PRO A 65 -31.33 -26.90 -40.55
N VAL A 66 -30.04 -27.18 -40.89
CA VAL A 66 -29.48 -28.33 -41.67
C VAL A 66 -27.92 -28.42 -41.55
N ARG A 67 -27.33 -29.64 -41.54
CA ARG A 67 -25.89 -30.03 -41.71
C ARG A 67 -25.66 -30.50 -43.20
N PRO A 68 -24.52 -31.09 -43.72
CA PRO A 68 -23.35 -31.77 -43.09
C PRO A 68 -21.98 -31.80 -43.88
N ILE A 69 -21.02 -32.63 -43.38
CA ILE A 69 -19.92 -33.41 -44.05
C ILE A 69 -18.50 -32.75 -44.05
N THR A 70 -17.44 -33.20 -43.35
CA THR A 70 -16.57 -34.42 -43.29
C THR A 70 -15.20 -34.21 -43.99
N ASP A 71 -14.15 -34.02 -43.16
CA ASP A 71 -12.84 -34.74 -43.11
C ASP A 71 -11.71 -34.59 -44.18
N MET A 72 -10.48 -34.84 -43.69
CA MET A 72 -9.21 -35.29 -44.32
C MET A 72 -8.06 -34.32 -44.70
N SER A 73 -6.88 -34.58 -44.08
CA SER A 73 -5.46 -34.50 -44.57
C SER A 73 -4.83 -33.14 -44.92
N GLU A 74 -3.54 -32.82 -44.77
CA GLU A 74 -2.28 -33.54 -44.48
C GLU A 74 -1.16 -32.51 -44.15
N GLY A 75 -0.14 -32.90 -43.38
CA GLY A 75 1.27 -32.49 -43.62
C GLY A 75 1.84 -31.17 -43.04
N GLN A 76 2.80 -31.33 -42.12
CA GLN A 76 4.21 -30.88 -42.26
C GLN A 76 4.78 -29.85 -41.24
N ALA A 77 5.90 -30.30 -40.63
CA ALA A 77 7.04 -29.57 -40.07
C ALA A 77 7.01 -29.02 -38.61
N ARG A 78 7.63 -29.79 -37.70
CA ARG A 78 8.40 -29.29 -36.54
C ARG A 78 9.88 -29.17 -37.00
N PRO A 79 10.66 -28.16 -36.56
CA PRO A 79 11.56 -28.42 -35.43
C PRO A 79 11.79 -27.21 -34.47
N ALA A 80 12.23 -27.56 -33.26
CA ALA A 80 12.98 -26.76 -32.29
C ALA A 80 12.30 -25.54 -31.61
N GLN A 81 11.76 -25.78 -30.41
CA GLN A 81 11.69 -24.74 -29.37
C GLN A 81 12.48 -25.21 -28.14
N ILE A 82 13.36 -24.31 -27.73
CA ILE A 82 14.30 -24.38 -26.62
C ILE A 82 13.52 -24.46 -25.29
N PRO A 83 13.93 -25.26 -24.29
CA PRO A 83 13.27 -25.28 -23.00
C PRO A 83 13.49 -23.94 -22.29
N GLN A 84 12.44 -23.14 -22.10
CA GLN A 84 12.48 -22.05 -21.13
C GLN A 84 12.46 -22.66 -19.72
N PRO A 85 13.43 -22.34 -18.85
CA PRO A 85 13.34 -22.72 -17.46
C PRO A 85 12.28 -21.82 -16.82
N VAL A 86 11.15 -22.42 -16.44
CA VAL A 86 10.23 -21.83 -15.48
C VAL A 86 11.04 -21.58 -14.22
N ALA A 87 11.37 -20.31 -13.96
CA ALA A 87 11.95 -19.89 -12.69
C ALA A 87 10.89 -20.21 -11.63
N ARG A 88 11.00 -21.40 -11.04
CA ARG A 88 10.43 -21.67 -9.73
C ARG A 88 11.07 -20.64 -8.81
N TYR A 89 10.29 -19.64 -8.43
CA TYR A 89 10.57 -18.80 -7.28
C TYR A 89 10.72 -19.77 -6.11
N SER A 90 11.97 -20.13 -5.81
CA SER A 90 12.30 -20.86 -4.59
C SER A 90 11.83 -19.99 -3.45
N SER A 91 10.85 -20.51 -2.72
CA SER A 91 10.43 -20.04 -1.41
C SER A 91 11.68 -19.76 -0.58
N LEU A 92 12.03 -18.48 -0.44
CA LEU A 92 13.14 -18.08 0.39
C LEU A 92 12.68 -18.18 1.83
N GLU A 93 13.06 -19.27 2.48
CA GLU A 93 12.89 -19.51 3.90
C GLU A 93 13.76 -18.52 4.70
N THR A 94 13.31 -17.28 4.76
CA THR A 94 13.80 -16.28 5.71
C THR A 94 12.73 -16.16 6.78
N GLY A 95 13.06 -16.63 7.98
CA GLY A 95 12.16 -16.79 9.12
C GLY A 95 11.60 -15.48 9.68
N LEU A 96 10.77 -14.82 8.88
CA LEU A 96 9.74 -13.90 9.34
C LEU A 96 8.44 -14.68 9.17
N ASP A 97 7.99 -15.33 10.25
CA ASP A 97 6.64 -15.89 10.32
C ASP A 97 5.65 -14.71 10.34
N MET A 98 5.50 -14.06 9.19
CA MET A 98 4.27 -13.37 8.89
C MET A 98 3.26 -14.50 8.82
N SER A 99 2.35 -14.56 9.79
CA SER A 99 1.12 -15.34 9.64
C SER A 99 0.37 -14.70 8.47
N ILE A 100 0.72 -15.11 7.25
CA ILE A 100 0.19 -14.58 6.01
C ILE A 100 -1.23 -15.13 5.93
N ASP A 101 -2.17 -14.38 6.49
CA ASP A 101 -3.55 -14.47 6.03
C ASP A 101 -3.57 -14.25 4.50
N SER A 102 -4.49 -14.91 3.81
CA SER A 102 -4.79 -14.66 2.40
C SER A 102 -4.81 -13.17 2.00
N SER A 103 -5.28 -12.29 2.90
CA SER A 103 -5.29 -10.83 2.70
C SER A 103 -3.88 -10.22 2.70
N ASN A 104 -3.02 -10.63 3.63
CA ASN A 104 -1.62 -10.18 3.71
C ASN A 104 -0.79 -10.64 2.50
N LYS A 105 -1.16 -11.77 1.88
CA LYS A 105 -0.48 -12.27 0.68
C LYS A 105 -0.65 -11.34 -0.52
N GLY A 106 -1.85 -10.76 -0.68
CA GLY A 106 -2.14 -9.80 -1.74
C GLY A 106 -1.29 -8.54 -1.57
N ILE A 107 -1.34 -7.97 -0.37
CA ILE A 107 -0.59 -6.76 0.00
C ILE A 107 0.92 -6.93 -0.24
N VAL A 108 1.52 -8.05 0.19
CA VAL A 108 2.95 -8.31 0.00
C VAL A 108 3.30 -8.45 -1.49
N ASN A 109 2.40 -9.01 -2.30
CA ASN A 109 2.60 -9.11 -3.74
C ASN A 109 2.55 -7.73 -4.41
N ASP A 110 1.57 -6.91 -4.07
CA ASP A 110 1.41 -5.55 -4.60
C ASP A 110 2.60 -4.66 -4.17
N LEU A 111 3.12 -4.88 -2.96
CA LEU A 111 4.32 -4.23 -2.47
C LEU A 111 5.59 -4.68 -3.21
N LEU A 112 5.67 -5.96 -3.59
CA LEU A 112 6.76 -6.49 -4.41
C LEU A 112 6.76 -5.87 -5.81
N GLU A 113 5.58 -5.78 -6.42
CA GLU A 113 5.38 -5.11 -7.71
C GLU A 113 5.77 -3.64 -7.62
N TRP A 114 5.27 -2.92 -6.60
CA TRP A 114 5.62 -1.53 -6.36
C TRP A 114 7.13 -1.33 -6.14
N MET A 115 7.81 -2.23 -5.40
CA MET A 115 9.25 -2.13 -5.21
C MET A 115 10.02 -2.28 -6.53
N GLY A 116 9.54 -3.14 -7.44
CA GLY A 116 10.08 -3.25 -8.79
C GLY A 116 9.95 -1.94 -9.57
N ASP A 117 8.72 -1.41 -9.64
CA ASP A 117 8.45 -0.15 -10.34
C ASP A 117 9.19 1.04 -9.75
N ALA A 118 9.23 1.13 -8.42
CA ALA A 118 9.92 2.19 -7.71
C ALA A 118 11.43 2.11 -7.93
N LYS A 119 11.97 0.89 -8.00
CA LYS A 119 13.38 0.66 -8.31
C LYS A 119 13.73 1.07 -9.73
N GLU A 120 12.88 0.77 -10.73
CA GLU A 120 13.06 1.23 -12.12
C GLU A 120 13.07 2.76 -12.21
N LYS A 121 12.28 3.45 -11.37
CA LYS A 121 12.28 4.91 -11.26
C LYS A 121 13.52 5.48 -10.54
N GLY A 122 14.43 4.65 -10.06
CA GLY A 122 15.66 5.04 -9.37
C GLY A 122 15.52 5.24 -7.86
N LEU A 123 14.46 4.71 -7.23
CA LEU A 123 14.32 4.73 -5.78
C LEU A 123 15.31 3.74 -5.14
N THR A 124 15.94 4.15 -4.05
CA THR A 124 16.91 3.33 -3.31
C THR A 124 16.45 3.15 -1.87
N ALA A 125 16.93 2.10 -1.21
CA ALA A 125 16.66 1.83 0.20
C ALA A 125 17.03 3.02 1.10
N ALA A 126 18.15 3.69 0.79
CA ALA A 126 18.61 4.87 1.54
C ALA A 126 17.61 6.04 1.49
N ARG A 127 16.87 6.22 0.38
CA ARG A 127 15.87 7.29 0.24
C ARG A 127 14.54 6.95 0.91
N LEU A 128 14.24 5.66 1.06
CA LEU A 128 13.03 5.17 1.71
C LEU A 128 13.16 5.13 3.24
N PHE A 129 14.37 4.90 3.76
CA PHE A 129 14.60 4.68 5.18
C PHE A 129 13.91 5.71 6.11
N PRO A 130 14.04 7.04 5.91
CA PRO A 130 13.40 8.01 6.80
C PRO A 130 11.86 7.97 6.75
N ILE A 131 11.28 7.59 5.60
CA ILE A 131 9.83 7.48 5.44
C ILE A 131 9.30 6.24 6.15
N LEU A 132 10.00 5.10 6.03
CA LEU A 132 9.62 3.87 6.69
C LEU A 132 9.72 4.00 8.23
N GLU A 133 10.72 4.72 8.73
CA GLU A 133 10.83 5.07 10.16
C GLU A 133 9.65 5.92 10.63
N ALA A 134 9.22 6.91 9.83
CA ALA A 134 8.04 7.71 10.14
C ALA A 134 6.76 6.86 10.19
N TYR A 135 6.58 5.90 9.27
CA TYR A 135 5.44 4.98 9.28
C TYR A 135 5.44 4.00 10.44
N GLU A 136 6.62 3.53 10.87
CA GLU A 136 6.77 2.69 12.06
C GLU A 136 6.42 3.49 13.33
N THR A 137 7.00 4.68 13.49
CA THR A 137 6.78 5.53 14.67
C THR A 137 5.35 6.06 14.77
N SER A 138 4.68 6.26 13.63
CA SER A 138 3.27 6.67 13.58
C SER A 138 2.29 5.50 13.76
N GLY A 139 2.77 4.25 13.81
CA GLY A 139 1.94 3.06 13.91
C GLY A 139 1.11 2.74 12.65
N MET A 140 1.42 3.36 11.51
CA MET A 140 0.73 3.06 10.24
C MET A 140 1.27 1.78 9.58
N MET A 141 2.44 1.32 10.00
CA MET A 141 3.07 0.12 9.47
C MET A 141 3.78 -0.66 10.59
N SER A 142 3.72 -1.99 10.54
CA SER A 142 4.43 -2.82 11.51
C SER A 142 5.95 -2.74 11.28
N PRO A 143 6.77 -2.84 12.35
CA PRO A 143 8.24 -2.87 12.21
C PRO A 143 8.74 -4.00 11.31
N LEU A 144 8.00 -5.11 11.21
CA LEU A 144 8.34 -6.23 10.33
C LEU A 144 8.16 -5.86 8.85
N MET A 145 7.07 -5.17 8.51
CA MET A 145 6.82 -4.72 7.14
C MET A 145 7.85 -3.66 6.71
N ALA A 146 8.18 -2.72 7.60
CA ALA A 146 9.22 -1.73 7.34
C ALA A 146 10.59 -2.39 7.03
N LYS A 147 10.99 -3.36 7.87
CA LYS A 147 12.23 -4.12 7.66
C LYS A 147 12.19 -4.96 6.39
N PHE A 148 11.06 -5.57 6.06
CA PHE A 148 10.88 -6.33 4.83
C PHE A 148 11.08 -5.46 3.58
N ILE A 149 10.43 -4.28 3.53
CA ILE A 149 10.59 -3.34 2.41
C ILE A 149 12.04 -2.89 2.30
N LEU A 150 12.64 -2.48 3.42
CA LEU A 150 14.01 -1.99 3.42
C LEU A 150 15.00 -3.06 2.96
N LYS A 151 14.84 -4.31 3.43
CA LYS A 151 15.69 -5.42 3.04
C LYS A 151 15.53 -5.76 1.56
N SER A 152 14.29 -5.81 1.06
CA SER A 152 13.99 -6.10 -0.34
C SER A 152 14.54 -5.02 -1.27
N MET A 153 14.34 -3.74 -0.93
CA MET A 153 14.92 -2.61 -1.68
C MET A 153 16.45 -2.62 -1.64
N SER A 154 17.06 -2.96 -0.50
CA SER A 154 18.53 -3.08 -0.40
C SER A 154 19.07 -4.22 -1.26
N MET A 155 18.35 -5.34 -1.39
CA MET A 155 18.74 -6.43 -2.29
C MET A 155 18.64 -5.98 -3.76
N LEU A 156 17.60 -5.23 -4.13
CA LEU A 156 17.49 -4.64 -5.46
C LEU A 156 18.61 -3.62 -5.74
N ASP A 157 19.03 -2.86 -4.72
CA ASP A 157 20.17 -1.94 -4.80
C ASP A 157 21.48 -2.66 -5.15
N GLU A 158 21.73 -3.83 -4.57
CA GLU A 158 22.94 -4.63 -4.84
C GLU A 158 22.95 -5.26 -6.25
N ILE A 159 21.78 -5.62 -6.79
CA ILE A 159 21.66 -6.27 -8.11
C ILE A 159 21.87 -5.28 -9.27
N GLN A 160 21.48 -4.01 -9.10
CA GLN A 160 21.52 -2.99 -10.16
C GLN A 160 22.80 -2.13 -10.17
N THR A 161 23.85 -2.49 -9.42
CA THR A 161 25.07 -1.67 -9.26
C THR A 161 25.90 -1.47 -10.55
N GLY A 162 25.47 -2.01 -11.69
CA GLY A 162 26.16 -1.91 -12.98
C GLY A 162 25.55 -0.84 -13.89
N GLU A 163 26.22 0.31 -13.94
CA GLU A 163 26.17 1.34 -14.99
C GLU A 163 24.79 1.96 -15.32
N ASP A 164 24.65 3.24 -14.96
CA ASP A 164 23.53 4.14 -15.26
C ASP A 164 22.25 3.95 -14.41
N VAL A 165 22.38 4.13 -13.08
CA VAL A 165 21.19 4.33 -12.22
C VAL A 165 20.64 5.73 -12.51
N PRO A 166 19.45 5.85 -13.13
CA PRO A 166 18.87 7.16 -13.41
C PRO A 166 18.66 7.90 -12.09
N ALA A 167 19.18 9.12 -12.00
CA ALA A 167 18.91 9.99 -10.87
C ALA A 167 17.40 10.24 -10.80
N MET A 168 16.76 9.74 -9.75
CA MET A 168 15.32 9.87 -9.57
C MET A 168 14.91 11.35 -9.52
N SER A 169 13.92 11.73 -10.34
CA SER A 169 13.36 13.08 -10.31
C SER A 169 12.53 13.31 -9.03
N PRO A 170 12.44 14.55 -8.51
CA PRO A 170 11.62 14.85 -7.33
C PRO A 170 10.13 14.48 -7.50
N SER A 171 9.58 14.65 -8.70
CA SER A 171 8.20 14.27 -9.02
C SER A 171 8.00 12.76 -8.95
N SER A 172 8.93 11.99 -9.51
CA SER A 172 8.89 10.52 -9.44
C SER A 172 9.01 10.03 -8.00
N TYR A 173 9.87 10.66 -7.19
CA TYR A 173 9.98 10.33 -5.77
C TYR A 173 8.65 10.55 -5.04
N SER A 174 8.02 11.72 -5.21
CA SER A 174 6.73 12.03 -4.59
C SER A 174 5.64 11.05 -5.00
N GLU A 175 5.59 10.65 -6.27
CA GLU A 175 4.65 9.66 -6.78
C GLU A 175 4.88 8.29 -6.12
N SER A 176 6.12 7.79 -6.12
CA SER A 176 6.47 6.50 -5.50
C SER A 176 6.13 6.46 -4.01
N ILE A 177 6.36 7.54 -3.27
CA ILE A 177 5.98 7.61 -1.85
C ILE A 177 4.46 7.69 -1.67
N SER A 178 3.75 8.37 -2.57
CA SER A 178 2.28 8.44 -2.54
C SER A 178 1.66 7.06 -2.82
N ASP A 179 2.23 6.30 -3.74
CA ASP A 179 1.75 4.95 -4.06
C ASP A 179 2.03 3.99 -2.91
N LEU A 180 3.20 4.09 -2.26
CA LEU A 180 3.48 3.37 -1.02
C LEU A 180 2.45 3.71 0.06
N HIS A 181 2.10 4.99 0.22
CA HIS A 181 1.10 5.40 1.21
C HIS A 181 -0.26 4.75 0.96
N LYS A 182 -0.72 4.70 -0.31
CA LYS A 182 -1.98 4.04 -0.67
C LYS A 182 -1.96 2.56 -0.32
N LEU A 183 -0.88 1.85 -0.66
CA LEU A 183 -0.72 0.43 -0.33
C LEU A 183 -0.76 0.17 1.18
N VAL A 184 -0.06 1.01 1.95
CA VAL A 184 -0.06 0.93 3.41
C VAL A 184 -1.46 1.21 3.99
N CYS A 185 -2.17 2.23 3.49
CA CYS A 185 -3.53 2.54 3.95
C CYS A 185 -4.55 1.45 3.62
N ILE A 186 -4.49 0.84 2.42
CA ILE A 186 -5.37 -0.28 2.05
C ILE A 186 -5.16 -1.48 2.99
N SER A 187 -3.93 -1.68 3.47
CA SER A 187 -3.59 -2.74 4.42
C SER A 187 -4.25 -2.53 5.79
N ILE A 188 -4.48 -1.28 6.18
CA ILE A 188 -5.12 -0.92 7.47
C ILE A 188 -6.64 -1.11 7.38
N ASP A 189 -7.28 -0.70 6.28
CA ASP A 189 -8.73 -0.87 6.08
C ASP A 189 -9.17 -2.34 5.92
N SER A 190 -8.23 -3.22 5.56
CA SER A 190 -8.50 -4.65 5.34
C SER A 190 -8.23 -5.55 6.58
N SER A 191 -7.77 -4.98 7.70
CA SER A 191 -7.49 -5.67 8.98
C SER A 191 -8.55 -5.39 10.03
#